data_AF-A0A5C6C119-F1
#
_entry.id   AF-A0A5C6C119-F1
#
_cell.length_a   1.000
_cell.length_b   1.000
_cell.length_c   1.000
_cell.angle_alpha   90.00
_cell.angle_beta   90.00
_cell.angle_gamma   90.00
#
_symmetry.space_group_name_H-M   'P 1'
#
loop_
_entity.id
_entity.type
_entity.pdbx_description
1 polymer ?
#
loop_
_entity_poly.entity_id
_entity_poly.type
_entity_poly.pdbx_seq_one_letter_code
_entity_poly.pdbx_strand_id
1 'polypeptide(L)'
;MDFSRLLKQSDRRSQATAATFLAGTGGDGMPYVELTLQRCKELDLTSDLDMWEDRLFQGGTRGLGTVLNAAGFDDSDPLHRDVLNWIVGVTRIPVAKIRAIGTWGLADIGIPPQAVMDRLIELLAEEPPSDDVNVATCRGTAYRMLVRLDWTVASSFIGHAACNDHLSALRSWRSAMLDNPSPDTRRISEIDFELMRIENFG
;
A
#
# COMPACT_ATOMS: atom_id res chain seq x y z
N MET A 1 -3.62 -15.55 17.98
CA MET A 1 -3.63 -16.39 16.76
C MET A 1 -2.30 -17.12 16.68
N ASP A 2 -2.27 -18.38 16.23
CA ASP A 2 -1.01 -19.11 16.05
C ASP A 2 -0.47 -18.89 14.62
N PHE A 3 0.25 -17.78 14.42
CA PHE A 3 0.80 -17.36 13.13
C PHE A 3 1.80 -18.38 12.59
N SER A 4 2.72 -18.85 13.43
CA SER A 4 3.75 -19.83 13.06
C SER A 4 3.14 -21.10 12.47
N ARG A 5 2.10 -21.66 13.09
CA ARG A 5 1.45 -22.86 12.58
C ARG A 5 0.77 -22.60 11.24
N LEU A 6 0.06 -21.48 11.10
CA LEU A 6 -0.70 -21.15 9.89
C LEU A 6 0.19 -20.85 8.69
N LEU A 7 1.27 -20.09 8.87
CA LEU A 7 2.23 -19.75 7.82
C LEU A 7 3.07 -20.97 7.36
N LYS A 8 3.19 -22.01 8.21
CA LYS A 8 3.87 -23.27 7.88
C LYS A 8 2.98 -24.28 7.16
N GLN A 9 1.67 -24.06 7.11
CA GLN A 9 0.78 -24.95 6.34
C GLN A 9 1.08 -24.86 4.84
N SER A 10 0.78 -25.93 4.11
CA SER A 10 0.93 -25.98 2.65
C SER A 10 -0.18 -25.25 1.90
N ASP A 11 -1.32 -24.97 2.55
CA ASP A 11 -2.49 -24.36 1.91
C ASP A 11 -2.46 -22.83 1.97
N ARG A 12 -2.80 -22.18 0.86
CA ARG A 12 -2.81 -20.70 0.75
C ARG A 12 -3.84 -20.05 1.67
N ARG A 13 -4.94 -20.73 2.02
CA ARG A 13 -5.98 -20.18 2.90
C ARG A 13 -5.45 -19.93 4.32
N SER A 14 -4.72 -20.89 4.89
CA SER A 14 -4.11 -20.75 6.21
C SER A 14 -3.07 -19.63 6.23
N GLN A 15 -2.20 -19.60 5.21
CA GLN A 15 -1.18 -18.55 5.06
C GLN A 15 -1.82 -17.17 4.90
N ALA A 16 -2.82 -17.03 4.02
CA ALA A 16 -3.55 -15.79 3.80
C ALA A 16 -4.27 -15.30 5.06
N THR A 17 -4.81 -16.23 5.84
CA THR A 17 -5.45 -15.91 7.12
C THR A 17 -4.42 -15.27 8.07
N ALA A 18 -3.26 -15.90 8.26
CA ALA A 18 -2.20 -15.33 9.08
C ALA A 18 -1.76 -13.95 8.56
N ALA A 19 -1.48 -13.82 7.26
CA ALA A 19 -1.06 -12.57 6.66
C ALA A 19 -2.08 -11.42 6.85
N THR A 20 -3.38 -11.72 6.73
CA THR A 20 -4.46 -10.73 6.91
C THR A 20 -4.46 -10.10 8.31
N PHE A 21 -4.12 -10.88 9.34
CA PHE A 21 -4.11 -10.39 10.73
C PHE A 21 -2.75 -9.89 11.19
N LEU A 22 -1.70 -9.99 10.36
CA LEU A 22 -0.34 -9.60 10.75
C LEU A 22 -0.24 -8.12 11.11
N ALA A 23 -0.86 -7.22 10.33
CA ALA A 23 -0.84 -5.78 10.62
C ALA A 23 -1.36 -5.43 12.02
N GLY A 24 -2.34 -6.19 12.53
CA GLY A 24 -2.94 -5.97 13.86
C GLY A 24 -2.03 -6.36 15.03
N THR A 25 -0.86 -6.96 14.77
CA THR A 25 0.11 -7.34 15.81
C THR A 25 1.04 -6.20 16.21
N GLY A 26 1.16 -5.14 15.40
CA GLY A 26 2.16 -4.09 15.61
C GLY A 26 3.58 -4.67 15.63
N GLY A 27 4.46 -4.15 16.49
CA GLY A 27 5.85 -4.62 16.59
C GLY A 27 5.99 -6.06 17.05
N ASP A 28 5.01 -6.62 17.77
CA ASP A 28 5.02 -8.03 18.22
C ASP A 28 4.93 -9.03 17.06
N GLY A 29 4.65 -8.55 15.84
CA GLY A 29 4.64 -9.35 14.62
C GLY A 29 6.02 -9.72 14.08
N MET A 30 7.10 -9.10 14.57
CA MET A 30 8.47 -9.29 14.07
C MET A 30 8.90 -10.76 13.91
N PRO A 31 8.58 -11.69 14.84
CA PRO A 31 8.92 -13.11 14.68
C PRO A 31 8.31 -13.80 13.44
N TYR A 32 7.31 -13.19 12.80
CA TYR A 32 6.58 -13.75 11.65
C TYR A 32 6.93 -13.06 10.32
N VAL A 33 7.73 -12.00 10.34
CA VAL A 33 8.08 -11.19 9.15
C VAL A 33 8.79 -12.04 8.11
N GLU A 34 9.86 -12.74 8.49
CA GLU A 34 10.66 -13.55 7.55
C GLU A 34 9.79 -14.61 6.85
N LEU A 35 9.02 -15.36 7.63
CA LEU A 35 8.17 -16.42 7.08
C LEU A 35 7.03 -15.84 6.23
N THR A 36 6.43 -14.71 6.61
CA THR A 36 5.41 -14.04 5.80
C THR A 36 6.00 -13.57 4.48
N LEU A 37 7.16 -12.92 4.51
CA LEU A 37 7.89 -12.47 3.32
C LEU A 37 8.20 -13.64 2.39
N GLN A 38 8.69 -14.76 2.93
CA GLN A 38 8.94 -15.97 2.16
C GLN A 38 7.67 -16.44 1.42
N ARG A 39 6.52 -16.51 2.11
CA ARG A 39 5.25 -16.93 1.49
C ARG A 39 4.78 -15.97 0.40
N CYS A 40 4.97 -14.67 0.59
CA CYS A 40 4.65 -13.69 -0.45
C CYS A 40 5.59 -13.81 -1.67
N LYS A 41 6.88 -14.09 -1.46
CA LYS A 41 7.88 -14.29 -2.54
C LYS A 41 7.62 -15.55 -3.38
N GLU A 42 6.86 -16.51 -2.87
CA GLU A 42 6.47 -17.73 -3.61
C GLU A 42 5.35 -17.50 -4.65
N LEU A 43 4.70 -16.33 -4.65
CA LEU A 43 3.59 -16.03 -5.55
C LEU A 43 4.08 -15.55 -6.92
N ASP A 44 3.44 -16.01 -7.99
CA ASP A 44 3.63 -15.44 -9.32
C ASP A 44 2.73 -14.22 -9.49
N LEU A 45 3.28 -13.06 -9.10
CA LEU A 45 2.60 -11.77 -9.16
C LEU A 45 2.42 -11.21 -10.59
N THR A 46 2.88 -11.91 -11.62
CA THR A 46 2.64 -11.53 -13.03
C THR A 46 1.47 -12.30 -13.65
N SER A 47 0.94 -13.29 -12.94
CA SER A 47 -0.22 -14.09 -13.33
C SER A 47 -1.47 -13.70 -12.55
N ASP A 48 -2.63 -14.20 -12.97
CA ASP A 48 -3.87 -14.05 -12.22
C ASP A 48 -3.78 -14.84 -10.90
N LEU A 49 -3.74 -14.11 -9.78
CA LEU A 49 -3.77 -14.71 -8.45
C LEU A 49 -5.17 -15.22 -8.12
N ASP A 50 -5.27 -16.40 -7.52
CA ASP A 50 -6.52 -16.84 -6.93
C ASP A 50 -6.91 -16.00 -5.69
N MET A 51 -8.12 -16.19 -5.18
CA MET A 51 -8.64 -15.42 -4.04
C MET A 51 -7.73 -15.50 -2.80
N TRP A 52 -7.13 -16.66 -2.52
CA TRP A 52 -6.29 -16.84 -1.33
C TRP A 52 -4.89 -16.31 -1.54
N GLU A 53 -4.32 -16.46 -2.74
CA GLU A 53 -3.06 -15.86 -3.12
C GLU A 53 -3.13 -14.34 -3.09
N ASP A 54 -4.21 -13.76 -3.62
CA ASP A 54 -4.48 -12.32 -3.57
C ASP A 54 -4.56 -11.81 -2.13
N ARG A 55 -5.24 -12.55 -1.24
CA ARG A 55 -5.32 -12.21 0.19
C ARG A 55 -4.00 -12.35 0.91
N LEU A 56 -3.21 -13.39 0.60
CA LEU A 56 -1.87 -13.57 1.14
C LEU A 56 -0.97 -12.42 0.71
N PHE A 57 -1.00 -12.04 -0.57
CA PHE A 57 -0.23 -10.94 -1.10
C PHE A 57 -0.63 -9.60 -0.47
N GLN A 58 -1.92 -9.26 -0.45
CA GLN A 58 -2.42 -8.01 0.14
C GLN A 58 -2.13 -7.93 1.63
N GLY A 59 -2.54 -8.95 2.40
CA GLY A 59 -2.34 -8.99 3.84
C GLY A 59 -0.86 -9.01 4.21
N GLY A 60 -0.06 -9.78 3.47
CA GLY A 60 1.38 -9.90 3.69
C GLY A 60 2.11 -8.58 3.40
N THR A 61 1.89 -7.99 2.23
CA THR A 61 2.54 -6.72 1.84
C THR A 61 2.25 -5.60 2.83
N ARG A 62 0.97 -5.41 3.17
CA ARG A 62 0.52 -4.37 4.13
C ARG A 62 1.02 -4.69 5.54
N GLY A 63 0.85 -5.94 5.97
CA GLY A 63 1.24 -6.40 7.30
C GLY A 63 2.73 -6.30 7.56
N LEU A 64 3.57 -6.69 6.59
CA LEU A 64 5.02 -6.52 6.66
C LEU A 64 5.39 -5.04 6.87
N GLY A 65 4.81 -4.13 6.07
CA GLY A 65 5.03 -2.69 6.23
C GLY A 65 4.64 -2.18 7.62
N THR A 66 3.43 -2.50 8.08
CA THR A 66 2.93 -2.09 9.41
C THR A 66 3.77 -2.62 10.56
N VAL A 67 4.20 -3.89 10.51
CA VAL A 67 5.03 -4.50 11.56
C VAL A 67 6.38 -3.80 11.65
N LEU A 68 7.05 -3.57 10.51
CA LEU A 68 8.35 -2.89 10.46
C LEU A 68 8.26 -1.46 10.99
N ASN A 69 7.19 -0.73 10.62
CA ASN A 69 6.93 0.60 11.13
C ASN A 69 6.77 0.59 12.66
N ALA A 70 5.92 -0.29 13.17
CA ALA A 70 5.63 -0.39 14.60
C ALA A 70 6.82 -0.88 15.43
N ALA A 71 7.70 -1.71 14.85
CA ALA A 71 8.94 -2.16 15.48
C ALA A 71 10.05 -1.08 15.45
N GLY A 72 9.90 -0.04 14.64
CA GLY A 72 10.93 0.94 14.34
C GLY A 72 11.85 0.43 13.25
N PHE A 73 11.61 0.85 12.00
CA PHE A 73 12.42 0.41 10.86
C PHE A 73 13.92 0.71 11.08
N ASP A 74 14.77 -0.32 10.95
CA ASP A 74 16.23 -0.23 11.03
C ASP A 74 16.87 -0.61 9.68
N ASP A 75 17.47 0.37 9.00
CA ASP A 75 18.17 0.14 7.72
C ASP A 75 19.46 -0.70 7.88
N SER A 76 19.94 -0.91 9.11
CA SER A 76 21.07 -1.81 9.38
C SER A 76 20.65 -3.28 9.48
N ASP A 77 19.36 -3.56 9.74
CA ASP A 77 18.81 -4.91 9.84
C ASP A 77 18.60 -5.53 8.42
N PRO A 78 19.22 -6.69 8.11
CA PRO A 78 19.06 -7.35 6.83
C PRO A 78 17.62 -7.74 6.46
N LEU A 79 16.81 -8.14 7.43
CA LEU A 79 15.42 -8.52 7.21
C LEU A 79 14.56 -7.30 6.87
N HIS A 80 14.79 -6.18 7.55
CA HIS A 80 14.10 -4.92 7.25
C HIS A 80 14.40 -4.45 5.82
N ARG A 81 15.67 -4.47 5.42
CA ARG A 81 16.08 -4.16 4.04
C ARG A 81 15.49 -5.13 3.03
N ASP A 82 15.43 -6.43 3.34
CA ASP A 82 14.86 -7.43 2.42
C ASP A 82 13.36 -7.21 2.19
N VAL A 83 12.61 -6.88 3.25
CA VAL A 83 11.20 -6.49 3.12
C VAL A 83 11.05 -5.23 2.29
N LEU A 84 11.81 -4.17 2.59
CA LEU A 84 11.76 -2.92 1.83
C LEU A 84 12.06 -3.15 0.35
N ASN A 85 13.17 -3.85 0.05
CA ASN A 85 13.58 -4.14 -1.32
C ASN A 85 12.54 -4.98 -2.07
N TRP A 86 11.93 -5.95 -1.40
CA TRP A 86 10.86 -6.74 -1.98
C TRP A 86 9.63 -5.86 -2.30
N ILE A 87 9.18 -5.02 -1.38
CA ILE A 87 8.04 -4.11 -1.62
C ILE A 87 8.36 -3.10 -2.73
N VAL A 88 9.57 -2.55 -2.76
CA VAL A 88 10.04 -1.71 -3.89
C VAL A 88 9.98 -2.50 -5.20
N GLY A 89 10.42 -3.76 -5.21
CA GLY A 89 10.30 -4.65 -6.36
C GLY A 89 8.85 -4.86 -6.81
N VAL A 90 7.93 -5.04 -5.87
CA VAL A 90 6.48 -5.15 -6.14
C VAL A 90 5.94 -3.92 -6.88
N THR A 91 6.40 -2.71 -6.53
CA THR A 91 5.98 -1.49 -7.22
C THR A 91 6.43 -1.39 -8.69
N ARG A 92 7.28 -2.31 -9.17
CA ARG A 92 7.79 -2.33 -10.56
C ARG A 92 7.06 -3.35 -11.44
N ILE A 93 6.30 -4.28 -10.86
CA ILE A 93 5.60 -5.36 -11.57
C ILE A 93 4.55 -4.78 -12.52
N PRO A 94 4.44 -5.18 -13.79
CA PRO A 94 3.57 -4.53 -14.79
C PRO A 94 2.09 -4.91 -14.66
N VAL A 95 1.57 -4.98 -13.43
CA VAL A 95 0.16 -5.28 -13.13
C VAL A 95 -0.33 -4.19 -12.16
N ALA A 96 -1.29 -3.37 -12.58
CA ALA A 96 -1.69 -2.16 -11.85
C ALA A 96 -2.12 -2.45 -10.41
N LYS A 97 -2.92 -3.50 -10.20
CA LYS A 97 -3.36 -3.94 -8.86
C LYS A 97 -2.18 -4.27 -7.96
N ILE A 98 -1.20 -5.01 -8.47
CA ILE A 98 -0.01 -5.45 -7.73
C ILE A 98 0.85 -4.24 -7.35
N ARG A 99 1.10 -3.33 -8.30
CA ARG A 99 1.83 -2.08 -8.03
C ARG A 99 1.14 -1.27 -6.95
N ALA A 100 -0.17 -1.07 -7.07
CA ALA A 100 -0.93 -0.29 -6.10
C ALA A 100 -0.77 -0.86 -4.67
N ILE A 101 -0.88 -2.18 -4.50
CA ILE A 101 -0.67 -2.86 -3.20
C ILE A 101 0.76 -2.66 -2.69
N GLY A 102 1.77 -2.75 -3.57
CA GLY A 102 3.16 -2.42 -3.22
C GLY A 102 3.32 -0.97 -2.76
N THR A 103 2.73 -0.02 -3.46
CA THR A 103 2.74 1.41 -3.11
C THR A 103 2.11 1.67 -1.74
N TRP A 104 1.01 0.98 -1.43
CA TRP A 104 0.43 1.00 -0.08
C TRP A 104 1.36 0.38 0.97
N GLY A 105 2.02 -0.72 0.63
CA GLY A 105 3.01 -1.37 1.49
C GLY A 105 4.18 -0.45 1.84
N LEU A 106 4.71 0.29 0.85
CA LEU A 106 5.75 1.30 1.08
C LEU A 106 5.29 2.34 2.10
N ALA A 107 4.08 2.85 1.93
CA ALA A 107 3.55 3.84 2.86
C ALA A 107 3.27 3.27 4.25
N ASP A 108 2.98 1.98 4.37
CA ASP A 108 2.74 1.35 5.66
C ASP A 108 4.04 1.13 6.45
N ILE A 109 5.20 1.02 5.78
CA ILE A 109 6.52 1.13 6.42
C ILE A 109 6.68 2.50 7.09
N GLY A 110 6.12 3.55 6.50
CA GLY A 110 6.14 4.91 7.05
C GLY A 110 7.42 5.69 6.73
N ILE A 111 7.64 6.77 7.48
CA ILE A 111 8.87 7.56 7.47
C ILE A 111 9.54 7.27 8.81
N PRO A 112 10.66 6.53 8.92
CA PRO A 112 11.68 6.17 7.92
C PRO A 112 11.44 4.82 7.21
N PRO A 113 12.02 4.57 6.00
CA PRO A 113 13.24 5.19 5.41
C PRO A 113 13.04 6.17 4.23
N GLN A 114 14.05 7.02 3.96
CA GLN A 114 14.08 7.96 2.80
C GLN A 114 13.83 7.26 1.46
N ALA A 115 14.28 6.01 1.31
CA ALA A 115 14.04 5.19 0.13
C ALA A 115 12.54 4.99 -0.18
N VAL A 116 11.65 4.99 0.83
CA VAL A 116 10.20 4.98 0.62
C VAL A 116 9.75 6.28 -0.06
N MET A 117 10.21 7.42 0.45
CA MET A 117 9.87 8.74 -0.11
C MET A 117 10.38 8.88 -1.54
N ASP A 118 11.65 8.53 -1.78
CA ASP A 118 12.27 8.58 -3.10
C ASP A 118 11.47 7.71 -4.10
N ARG A 119 11.14 6.48 -3.72
CA ARG A 119 10.37 5.58 -4.59
C ARG A 119 8.96 6.09 -4.87
N LEU A 120 8.28 6.66 -3.87
CA LEU A 120 6.96 7.25 -4.06
C LEU A 120 7.00 8.46 -5.01
N ILE A 121 8.06 9.28 -4.94
CA ILE A 121 8.29 10.40 -5.85
C ILE A 121 8.57 9.90 -7.27
N GLU A 122 9.40 8.87 -7.44
CA GLU A 122 9.65 8.24 -8.74
C GLU A 122 8.34 7.76 -9.40
N LEU A 123 7.47 7.10 -8.62
CA LEU A 123 6.18 6.59 -9.10
C LEU A 123 5.24 7.68 -9.60
N LEU A 124 5.41 8.95 -9.19
CA LEU A 124 4.61 10.05 -9.72
C LEU A 124 4.92 10.29 -11.21
N ALA A 125 6.18 10.10 -11.62
CA ALA A 125 6.68 10.38 -12.96
C ALA A 125 6.62 9.17 -13.90
N GLU A 126 6.38 7.96 -13.38
CA GLU A 126 6.29 6.75 -14.20
C GLU A 126 5.04 6.75 -15.10
N GLU A 127 5.19 6.14 -16.28
CA GLU A 127 4.05 5.84 -17.13
C GLU A 127 3.13 4.81 -16.44
N PRO A 128 1.81 5.05 -16.45
CA PRO A 128 0.86 4.11 -15.86
C PRO A 128 0.90 2.76 -16.61
N PRO A 129 0.72 1.62 -15.91
CA PRO A 129 0.50 0.34 -16.56
C PRO A 129 -0.65 0.39 -17.59
N SER A 130 -0.62 -0.49 -18.58
CA SER A 130 -1.66 -0.54 -19.63
C SER A 130 -3.04 -0.93 -19.09
N ASP A 131 -3.10 -1.63 -17.96
CA ASP A 131 -4.32 -2.05 -17.26
C ASP A 131 -4.76 -1.05 -16.18
N ASP A 132 -4.12 0.11 -16.09
CA ASP A 132 -4.44 1.11 -15.07
C ASP A 132 -5.78 1.80 -15.36
N VAL A 133 -6.57 2.02 -14.31
CA VAL A 133 -7.91 2.61 -14.44
C VAL A 133 -7.85 4.12 -14.20
N ASN A 134 -8.52 4.88 -15.08
CA ASN A 134 -8.52 6.36 -15.03
C ASN A 134 -8.92 6.96 -13.67
N VAL A 135 -9.63 6.22 -12.83
CA VAL A 135 -10.17 6.69 -11.54
C VAL A 135 -9.25 6.34 -10.36
N ALA A 136 -8.29 5.42 -10.51
CA ALA A 136 -7.44 4.98 -9.40
C ALA A 136 -6.08 4.51 -9.92
N THR A 137 -5.31 5.45 -10.49
CA THR A 137 -4.03 5.14 -11.12
C THR A 137 -2.95 4.78 -10.10
N CYS A 138 -1.90 4.08 -10.56
CA CYS A 138 -0.72 3.80 -9.76
C CYS A 138 -0.03 5.10 -9.29
N ARG A 139 0.09 6.09 -10.18
CA ARG A 139 0.68 7.40 -9.84
C ARG A 139 -0.21 8.21 -8.89
N GLY A 140 -1.53 8.18 -9.06
CA GLY A 140 -2.48 8.81 -8.14
C GLY A 140 -2.43 8.17 -6.75
N THR A 141 -2.28 6.84 -6.70
CA THR A 141 -2.06 6.08 -5.46
C THR A 141 -0.76 6.50 -4.78
N ALA A 142 0.33 6.69 -5.53
CA ALA A 142 1.60 7.16 -4.98
C ALA A 142 1.48 8.59 -4.42
N TYR A 143 0.80 9.51 -5.12
CA TYR A 143 0.54 10.85 -4.61
C TYR A 143 -0.27 10.81 -3.31
N ARG A 144 -1.34 10.00 -3.28
CA ARG A 144 -2.12 9.79 -2.06
C ARG A 144 -1.26 9.31 -0.89
N MET A 145 -0.30 8.42 -1.15
CA MET A 145 0.59 7.91 -0.12
C MET A 145 1.53 9.00 0.40
N LEU A 146 2.06 9.85 -0.50
CA LEU A 146 2.84 11.02 -0.09
C LEU A 146 2.01 11.98 0.77
N VAL A 147 0.75 12.28 0.40
CA VAL A 147 -0.15 13.12 1.22
C VAL A 147 -0.31 12.56 2.63
N ARG A 148 -0.38 11.23 2.77
CA ARG A 148 -0.51 10.54 4.06
C ARG A 148 0.78 10.61 4.89
N LEU A 149 1.94 10.53 4.24
CA LEU A 149 3.24 10.45 4.90
C LEU A 149 3.82 11.82 5.22
N ASP A 150 3.90 12.70 4.22
CA ASP A 150 4.48 14.04 4.35
C ASP A 150 3.80 15.01 3.39
N TRP A 151 2.93 15.85 3.95
CA TRP A 151 2.27 16.89 3.19
C TRP A 151 3.22 17.96 2.64
N THR A 152 4.29 18.28 3.37
CA THR A 152 5.25 19.30 2.93
C THR A 152 5.86 18.88 1.59
N VAL A 153 6.24 17.60 1.48
CA VAL A 153 6.68 17.03 0.21
C VAL A 153 5.54 16.93 -0.80
N ALA A 154 4.39 16.38 -0.43
CA ALA A 154 3.27 16.18 -1.36
C ALA A 154 2.77 17.49 -2.00
N SER A 155 2.71 18.58 -1.23
CA SER A 155 2.27 19.90 -1.71
C SER A 155 3.14 20.47 -2.84
N SER A 156 4.40 20.05 -2.96
CA SER A 156 5.28 20.43 -4.07
C SER A 156 4.85 19.83 -5.43
N PHE A 157 3.95 18.85 -5.40
CA PHE A 157 3.40 18.18 -6.59
C PHE A 157 1.95 18.58 -6.89
N ILE A 158 1.46 19.68 -6.29
CA ILE A 158 0.18 20.27 -6.69
C ILE A 158 0.27 20.74 -8.15
N GLY A 159 -0.77 20.45 -8.94
CA GLY A 159 -0.77 20.66 -10.39
C GLY A 159 -0.10 19.54 -11.21
N HIS A 160 0.58 18.59 -10.57
CA HIS A 160 1.12 17.41 -11.24
C HIS A 160 0.01 16.45 -11.69
N ALA A 161 0.23 15.68 -12.77
CA ALA A 161 -0.75 14.69 -13.26
C ALA A 161 -1.20 13.70 -12.18
N ALA A 162 -0.28 13.27 -11.32
CA ALA A 162 -0.57 12.40 -10.19
C ALA A 162 -1.52 13.03 -9.15
N CYS A 163 -1.44 14.34 -8.91
CA CYS A 163 -2.38 15.06 -8.05
C CYS A 163 -3.78 15.07 -8.68
N ASN A 164 -3.88 15.33 -9.99
CA ASN A 164 -5.15 15.33 -10.71
C ASN A 164 -5.83 13.96 -10.71
N ASP A 165 -5.06 12.88 -10.90
CA ASP A 165 -5.58 11.52 -10.81
C ASP A 165 -6.16 11.23 -9.42
N HIS A 166 -5.46 11.65 -8.36
CA HIS A 166 -5.95 11.48 -6.98
C HIS A 166 -7.20 12.33 -6.70
N LEU A 167 -7.25 13.58 -7.16
CA LEU A 167 -8.44 14.43 -7.07
C LEU A 167 -9.64 13.78 -7.79
N SER A 168 -9.41 13.22 -8.98
CA SER A 168 -10.44 12.49 -9.72
C SER A 168 -10.94 11.29 -8.91
N ALA A 169 -10.03 10.51 -8.31
CA ALA A 169 -10.36 9.39 -7.44
C ALA A 169 -11.23 9.82 -6.24
N LEU A 170 -10.81 10.87 -5.52
CA LEU A 170 -11.53 11.41 -4.36
C LEU A 170 -12.94 11.85 -4.74
N ARG A 171 -13.10 12.59 -5.85
CA ARG A 171 -14.40 13.05 -6.34
C ARG A 171 -15.31 11.88 -6.73
N SER A 172 -14.78 10.88 -7.43
CA SER A 172 -15.53 9.67 -7.79
C SER A 172 -15.95 8.87 -6.56
N TRP A 173 -15.06 8.64 -5.60
CA TRP A 173 -15.38 7.94 -4.35
C TRP A 173 -16.42 8.70 -3.54
N ARG A 174 -16.29 10.03 -3.43
CA ARG A 174 -17.27 10.87 -2.76
C ARG A 174 -18.65 10.74 -3.39
N SER A 175 -18.75 10.84 -4.71
CA SER A 175 -20.02 10.69 -5.44
C SER A 175 -20.64 9.32 -5.16
N ALA A 176 -19.88 8.25 -5.33
CA ALA A 176 -20.35 6.89 -5.09
C ALA A 176 -20.81 6.67 -3.63
N MET A 177 -20.17 7.34 -2.67
CA MET A 177 -20.59 7.27 -1.26
C MET A 177 -21.88 8.02 -0.98
N LEU A 178 -22.10 9.18 -1.60
CA LEU A 178 -23.34 9.94 -1.46
C LEU A 178 -24.54 9.21 -2.09
N ASP A 179 -24.29 8.44 -3.14
CA ASP A 179 -25.31 7.62 -3.81
C ASP A 179 -25.64 6.32 -3.02
N ASN A 180 -24.88 6.00 -1.96
CA ASN A 180 -25.13 4.82 -1.13
C ASN A 180 -26.34 5.06 -0.20
N PRO A 181 -27.31 4.11 -0.09
CA PRO A 181 -28.45 4.23 0.82
C PRO A 181 -28.08 4.41 2.30
N SER A 182 -26.88 3.99 2.71
CA SER A 182 -26.35 4.19 4.05
C SER A 182 -24.91 4.75 3.95
N PRO A 183 -24.78 6.06 3.70
CA PRO A 183 -23.48 6.66 3.46
C PRO A 183 -22.65 6.71 4.74
N ASP A 184 -21.36 6.37 4.64
CA ASP A 184 -20.39 6.57 5.72
C ASP A 184 -20.02 8.05 5.81
N THR A 185 -20.73 8.79 6.66
CA THR A 185 -20.58 10.24 6.83
C THR A 185 -19.20 10.64 7.34
N ARG A 186 -18.55 9.77 8.13
CA ARG A 186 -17.18 10.00 8.59
C ARG A 186 -16.23 9.94 7.40
N ARG A 187 -16.34 8.91 6.57
CA ARG A 187 -15.46 8.76 5.41
C ARG A 187 -15.67 9.87 4.38
N ILE A 188 -16.91 10.32 4.19
CA ILE A 188 -17.21 11.50 3.35
C ILE A 188 -16.51 12.74 3.90
N SER A 189 -16.57 12.98 5.21
CA SER A 189 -15.90 14.13 5.84
C SER A 189 -14.37 14.09 5.69
N GLU A 190 -13.77 12.90 5.78
CA GLU A 190 -12.34 12.71 5.52
C GLU A 190 -11.97 13.05 4.07
N ILE A 191 -12.79 12.62 3.10
CA ILE A 191 -12.60 12.95 1.68
C ILE A 191 -12.75 14.45 1.45
N ASP A 192 -13.76 15.08 2.05
CA ASP A 192 -14.01 16.53 1.92
C ASP A 192 -12.87 17.36 2.49
N PHE A 193 -12.32 16.95 3.62
CA PHE A 193 -11.15 17.59 4.20
C PHE A 193 -9.91 17.47 3.28
N GLU A 194 -9.68 16.30 2.71
CA GLU A 194 -8.55 16.06 1.80
C GLU A 194 -8.70 16.84 0.48
N LEU A 195 -9.89 16.86 -0.11
CA LEU A 195 -10.22 17.70 -1.28
C LEU A 195 -9.96 19.18 -0.98
N MET A 196 -10.52 19.69 0.11
CA MET A 196 -10.32 21.08 0.54
C MET A 196 -8.83 21.41 0.72
N ARG A 197 -8.06 20.49 1.32
CA ARG A 197 -6.63 20.68 1.56
C ARG A 197 -5.84 20.75 0.25
N ILE A 198 -6.18 19.96 -0.76
CA ILE A 198 -5.48 19.99 -2.04
C ILE A 198 -5.91 21.21 -2.87
N GLU A 199 -7.21 21.52 -2.91
CA GLU A 199 -7.77 22.58 -3.75
C GLU A 199 -7.45 23.99 -3.22
N ASN A 200 -7.30 24.18 -1.90
CA ASN A 200 -6.99 25.50 -1.34
C ASN A 200 -5.50 25.89 -1.41
N PHE A 201 -4.62 24.95 -1.76
CA PHE A 201 -3.17 25.17 -1.84
C PHE A 201 -2.62 25.08 -3.28
N GLY A 202 -3.50 24.90 -4.29
CA GLY A 202 -3.17 24.99 -5.71
C GLY A 202 -3.59 26.31 -6.33
#